data_AF-A0A4Q3LBV5-F1
#
_entry.id   AF-A0A4Q3LBV5-F1
#
_cell.length_a   1.000
_cell.length_b   1.000
_cell.length_c   1.000
_cell.angle_alpha   90.00
_cell.angle_beta   90.00
_cell.angle_gamma   90.00
#
_symmetry.space_group_name_H-M   'P 1'
#
loop_
_entity.id
_entity.type
_entity.pdbx_description
1 polymer ?
#
loop_
_entity_poly.entity_id
_entity_poly.type
_entity_poly.pdbx_seq_one_letter_code
_entity_poly.pdbx_strand_id
1 'polypeptide(L)'
;EISRTETDDTGQVIAQTGKQLVPRAADNFHYFAEMCVRVDGHTYPTPTHLNYTLFHPVGVCALISPWNVPFMTATWKVAPCLAFGNTAVLKMSELSPLTAARLGELALEAGIPAGVLNVVHGLGKEAGEPLVRHPDVRAISFTGSTATGNRIVKEAGLKKFSMELGGKSPFVVFDDANLERALDAAVFMIFSNNGERCTAGSRILVQKSIYASFVDKFVARAKKIAVGDPLDEKTIIGPMISQGHLAKVRGYIELGRQEGATLLCGGLDAPLVPDRVKKGNYVLPTVFADVDNRMKIAQDEIFGPVACLIPFENEADAIRIANDIAYGLSSYVFTENIGRAHRVAAAIEAGMCFVNSQNVRDLRQPFGGTKASGTGREGGTWSYEVFLEPKNIAVSLGSHHIPHWGA
;
A
#
# COMPACT_ATOMS: atom_id res chain seq x y z
N GLU A 1 6.46 -19.81 -13.52
CA GLU A 1 5.01 -20.05 -13.47
C GLU A 1 4.28 -18.85 -12.85
N ILE A 2 4.41 -18.60 -11.55
CA ILE A 2 3.67 -17.56 -10.80
C ILE A 2 3.68 -16.19 -11.48
N SER A 3 4.83 -15.66 -11.91
CA SER A 3 4.90 -14.35 -12.56
C SER A 3 4.07 -14.25 -13.84
N ARG A 4 3.97 -15.34 -14.61
CA ARG A 4 3.16 -15.38 -15.83
C ARG A 4 1.68 -15.37 -15.48
N THR A 5 1.27 -16.19 -14.52
CA THR A 5 -0.10 -16.22 -14.00
C THR A 5 -0.50 -14.85 -13.44
N GLU A 6 0.36 -14.22 -12.63
CA GLU A 6 0.13 -12.87 -12.09
C GLU A 6 -0.06 -11.86 -13.21
N THR A 7 0.82 -11.86 -14.21
CA THR A 7 0.73 -10.94 -15.36
C THR A 7 -0.53 -11.17 -16.19
N ASP A 8 -0.88 -12.43 -16.46
CA ASP A 8 -2.06 -12.78 -17.25
C ASP A 8 -3.37 -12.37 -16.51
N ASP A 9 -3.40 -12.49 -15.18
CA ASP A 9 -4.58 -12.22 -14.34
C ASP A 9 -4.74 -10.71 -14.01
N THR A 10 -3.63 -9.95 -13.96
CA THR A 10 -3.65 -8.55 -13.50
C THR A 10 -3.40 -7.52 -14.59
N GLY A 11 -2.74 -7.89 -15.70
CA GLY A 11 -2.21 -6.93 -16.67
C GLY A 11 -0.93 -6.21 -16.21
N GLN A 12 -0.33 -6.60 -15.09
CA GLN A 12 0.99 -6.11 -14.69
C GLN A 12 2.06 -6.64 -15.67
N VAL A 13 3.02 -5.78 -16.02
CA VAL A 13 4.07 -6.16 -16.96
C VAL A 13 4.97 -7.27 -16.41
N ILE A 14 5.34 -8.23 -17.25
CA ILE A 14 6.12 -9.43 -16.89
C ILE A 14 7.48 -9.07 -16.31
N ALA A 15 8.06 -7.95 -16.75
CA ALA A 15 9.31 -7.43 -16.21
C ALA A 15 9.17 -7.07 -14.71
N GLN A 16 8.01 -6.58 -14.26
CA GLN A 16 7.77 -6.24 -12.85
C GLN A 16 7.40 -7.48 -12.03
N THR A 17 6.48 -8.32 -12.52
CA THR A 17 6.07 -9.54 -11.81
C THR A 17 7.23 -10.52 -11.67
N GLY A 18 8.04 -10.68 -12.71
CA GLY A 18 9.19 -11.58 -12.77
C GLY A 18 10.40 -11.12 -11.96
N LYS A 19 10.79 -9.85 -12.09
CA LYS A 19 12.07 -9.37 -11.52
C LYS A 19 11.94 -8.76 -10.12
N GLN A 20 10.73 -8.38 -9.70
CA GLN A 20 10.53 -7.62 -8.46
C GLN A 20 9.45 -8.22 -7.56
N LEU A 21 8.22 -8.40 -8.05
CA LEU A 21 7.08 -8.68 -7.17
C LEU A 21 7.06 -10.12 -6.64
N VAL A 22 7.30 -11.12 -7.50
CA VAL A 22 7.35 -12.53 -7.06
C VAL A 22 8.57 -12.82 -6.19
N PRO A 23 9.80 -12.36 -6.51
CA PRO A 23 10.93 -12.47 -5.58
C PRO A 23 10.64 -11.86 -4.22
N ARG A 24 10.05 -10.66 -4.20
CA ARG A 24 9.65 -9.99 -2.95
C ARG A 24 8.60 -10.78 -2.15
N ALA A 25 7.69 -11.48 -2.82
CA ALA A 25 6.71 -12.33 -2.16
C ALA A 25 7.36 -13.51 -1.43
N ALA A 26 8.43 -14.08 -2.00
CA ALA A 26 9.24 -15.10 -1.33
C ALA A 26 10.01 -14.51 -0.12
N ASP A 27 10.59 -13.33 -0.28
CA ASP A 27 11.32 -12.63 0.81
C ASP A 27 10.45 -12.39 2.05
N ASN A 28 9.13 -12.16 1.88
CA ASN A 28 8.20 -12.03 2.99
C ASN A 28 8.23 -13.28 3.89
N PHE A 29 8.18 -14.48 3.30
CA PHE A 29 8.23 -15.73 4.07
C PHE A 29 9.60 -15.94 4.70
N HIS A 30 10.69 -15.71 3.97
CA HIS A 30 12.04 -15.83 4.53
C HIS A 30 12.24 -14.93 5.75
N TYR A 31 11.86 -13.65 5.63
CA TYR A 31 11.98 -12.69 6.71
C TYR A 31 11.16 -13.09 7.95
N PHE A 32 9.90 -13.48 7.78
CA PHE A 32 9.05 -13.84 8.91
C PHE A 32 9.37 -15.23 9.50
N ALA A 33 9.98 -16.13 8.73
CA ALA A 33 10.54 -17.37 9.26
C ALA A 33 11.72 -17.14 10.20
N GLU A 34 12.56 -16.12 9.95
CA GLU A 34 13.59 -15.72 10.91
C GLU A 34 13.02 -14.99 12.12
N MET A 35 11.93 -14.26 11.93
CA MET A 35 11.33 -13.44 12.97
C MET A 35 10.54 -14.25 13.99
N CYS A 36 9.91 -15.37 13.60
CA CYS A 36 9.06 -16.15 14.49
C CYS A 36 9.81 -16.75 15.70
N VAL A 37 11.13 -16.94 15.60
CA VAL A 37 11.98 -17.44 16.70
C VAL A 37 12.51 -16.32 17.61
N ARG A 38 12.10 -15.06 17.39
CA ARG A 38 12.59 -13.86 18.10
C ARG A 38 11.45 -13.00 18.66
N VAL A 39 10.37 -13.64 19.11
CA VAL A 39 9.23 -12.97 19.74
C VAL A 39 9.47 -12.92 21.26
N ASP A 40 10.21 -11.90 21.69
CA ASP A 40 10.64 -11.76 23.08
C ASP A 40 9.71 -10.86 23.90
N GLY A 41 9.41 -11.30 25.13
CA GLY A 41 8.75 -10.49 26.14
C GLY A 41 9.70 -9.54 26.88
N HIS A 42 9.14 -8.68 27.71
CA HIS A 42 9.88 -7.80 28.61
C HIS A 42 9.62 -8.21 30.07
N THR A 43 10.60 -7.99 30.94
CA THR A 43 10.49 -8.19 32.39
C THR A 43 10.55 -6.84 33.12
N TYR A 44 9.70 -6.66 34.12
CA TYR A 44 9.56 -5.45 34.92
C TYR A 44 9.55 -5.81 36.42
N PRO A 45 10.72 -6.08 37.02
CA PRO A 45 10.80 -6.40 38.44
C PRO A 45 10.46 -5.17 39.29
N THR A 46 9.80 -5.40 40.42
CA THR A 46 9.49 -4.41 41.46
C THR A 46 9.91 -4.99 42.82
N PRO A 47 9.93 -4.21 43.92
CA PRO A 47 10.28 -4.75 45.24
C PRO A 47 9.39 -5.91 45.72
N THR A 48 8.16 -6.02 45.23
CA THR A 48 7.16 -6.98 45.74
C THR A 48 6.62 -7.93 44.66
N HIS A 49 6.88 -7.68 43.37
CA HIS A 49 6.38 -8.47 42.25
C HIS A 49 7.40 -8.58 41.13
N LEU A 50 7.42 -9.72 40.46
CA LEU A 50 7.97 -9.86 39.11
C LEU A 50 6.83 -9.77 38.10
N ASN A 51 6.86 -8.75 37.25
CA ASN A 51 5.98 -8.67 36.09
C ASN A 51 6.75 -9.09 34.84
N TYR A 52 6.12 -9.84 33.94
CA TYR A 52 6.70 -10.14 32.64
C TYR A 52 5.61 -10.29 31.57
N THR A 53 5.96 -9.98 30.33
CA THR A 53 5.02 -10.08 29.21
C THR A 53 5.24 -11.35 28.40
N LEU A 54 4.15 -11.99 27.98
CA LEU A 54 4.13 -13.00 26.93
C LEU A 54 3.41 -12.45 25.71
N PHE A 55 3.68 -13.02 24.55
CA PHE A 55 2.92 -12.77 23.33
C PHE A 55 2.26 -14.06 22.86
N HIS A 56 0.94 -14.02 22.68
CA HIS A 56 0.16 -15.16 22.20
C HIS A 56 -0.41 -14.87 20.80
N PRO A 57 -0.61 -15.88 19.94
CA PRO A 57 -1.38 -15.70 18.71
C PRO A 57 -2.77 -15.15 19.05
N VAL A 58 -3.27 -14.27 18.19
CA VAL A 58 -4.62 -13.69 18.33
C VAL A 58 -5.72 -14.69 18.00
N GLY A 59 -5.44 -15.71 17.19
CA GLY A 59 -6.37 -16.79 16.84
C GLY A 59 -6.60 -16.91 15.34
N VAL A 60 -7.87 -16.90 14.90
CA VAL A 60 -8.23 -16.94 13.47
C VAL A 60 -8.21 -15.53 12.89
N CYS A 61 -7.48 -15.35 11.78
CA CYS A 61 -7.35 -14.06 11.09
C CYS A 61 -8.05 -14.07 9.73
N ALA A 62 -8.81 -13.03 9.44
CA ALA A 62 -9.31 -12.76 8.10
C ALA A 62 -8.30 -11.87 7.35
N LEU A 63 -7.72 -12.40 6.29
CA LEU A 63 -6.75 -11.70 5.44
C LEU A 63 -7.43 -11.36 4.12
N ILE A 64 -7.67 -10.08 3.85
CA ILE A 64 -8.42 -9.63 2.67
C ILE A 64 -7.56 -8.64 1.89
N SER A 65 -7.26 -8.95 0.63
CA SER A 65 -6.29 -8.20 -0.17
C SER A 65 -6.82 -7.79 -1.57
N PRO A 66 -6.24 -6.73 -2.16
CA PRO A 66 -6.72 -6.13 -3.41
C PRO A 66 -6.23 -6.91 -4.64
N TRP A 67 -6.57 -6.40 -5.82
CA TRP A 67 -6.28 -7.01 -7.11
C TRP A 67 -4.97 -6.56 -7.78
N ASN A 68 -4.33 -5.49 -7.29
CA ASN A 68 -3.30 -4.78 -8.04
C ASN A 68 -1.88 -5.37 -7.92
N VAL A 69 -1.65 -6.21 -6.91
CA VAL A 69 -0.40 -6.95 -6.62
C VAL A 69 -0.76 -8.18 -5.77
N PRO A 70 -1.62 -9.09 -6.28
CA PRO A 70 -2.29 -10.09 -5.46
C PRO A 70 -1.33 -11.06 -4.77
N PHE A 71 -0.34 -11.63 -5.46
CA PHE A 71 0.57 -12.59 -4.83
C PHE A 71 1.44 -11.93 -3.75
N MET A 72 1.98 -10.74 -4.04
CA MET A 72 2.81 -10.00 -3.08
C MET A 72 2.01 -9.58 -1.84
N THR A 73 0.76 -9.08 -2.00
CA THR A 73 -0.07 -8.69 -0.86
C THR A 73 -0.66 -9.87 -0.09
N ALA A 74 -0.90 -11.01 -0.75
CA ALA A 74 -1.26 -12.26 -0.08
C ALA A 74 -0.15 -12.71 0.87
N THR A 75 1.08 -12.86 0.35
CA THR A 75 2.23 -13.28 1.15
C THR A 75 2.60 -12.28 2.25
N TRP A 76 2.45 -10.99 1.99
CA TRP A 76 2.67 -9.91 2.98
C TRP A 76 1.79 -10.06 4.23
N LYS A 77 0.60 -10.65 4.09
CA LYS A 77 -0.32 -10.92 5.20
C LYS A 77 -0.16 -12.32 5.78
N VAL A 78 -0.06 -13.33 4.91
CA VAL A 78 0.02 -14.74 5.31
C VAL A 78 1.31 -15.02 6.07
N ALA A 79 2.45 -14.51 5.61
CA ALA A 79 3.75 -14.77 6.22
C ALA A 79 3.79 -14.36 7.73
N PRO A 80 3.51 -13.10 8.12
CA PRO A 80 3.46 -12.74 9.54
C PRO A 80 2.36 -13.46 10.31
N CYS A 81 1.17 -13.64 9.71
CA CYS A 81 0.05 -14.31 10.36
C CYS A 81 0.44 -15.72 10.84
N LEU A 82 0.99 -16.53 9.95
CA LEU A 82 1.42 -17.90 10.26
C LEU A 82 2.67 -17.93 11.14
N ALA A 83 3.64 -17.05 10.87
CA ALA A 83 4.87 -16.95 11.67
C ALA A 83 4.58 -16.69 13.16
N PHE A 84 3.50 -15.96 13.46
CA PHE A 84 3.08 -15.68 14.83
C PHE A 84 2.03 -16.65 15.39
N GLY A 85 1.85 -17.81 14.76
CA GLY A 85 1.06 -18.92 15.30
C GLY A 85 -0.45 -18.81 15.09
N ASN A 86 -0.90 -17.93 14.20
CA ASN A 86 -2.32 -17.77 13.88
C ASN A 86 -2.74 -18.69 12.73
N THR A 87 -4.04 -18.96 12.62
CA THR A 87 -4.63 -19.54 11.41
C THR A 87 -5.28 -18.46 10.57
N ALA A 88 -5.36 -18.67 9.26
CA ALA A 88 -5.77 -17.66 8.31
C ALA A 88 -6.91 -18.14 7.40
N VAL A 89 -7.83 -17.23 7.12
CA VAL A 89 -8.74 -17.30 5.97
C VAL A 89 -8.38 -16.14 5.03
N LEU A 90 -7.77 -16.47 3.90
CA LEU A 90 -7.36 -15.54 2.86
C LEU A 90 -8.46 -15.39 1.81
N LYS A 91 -8.91 -14.16 1.58
CA LYS A 91 -9.80 -13.79 0.48
C LYS A 91 -9.14 -12.73 -0.38
N MET A 92 -8.81 -13.07 -1.61
CA MET A 92 -8.32 -12.10 -2.60
C MET A 92 -9.45 -11.45 -3.37
N SER A 93 -9.18 -10.31 -4.00
CA SER A 93 -10.06 -9.73 -4.99
C SER A 93 -10.46 -10.76 -6.06
N GLU A 94 -11.74 -10.80 -6.38
CA GLU A 94 -12.31 -11.61 -7.47
C GLU A 94 -11.77 -11.24 -8.85
N LEU A 95 -11.15 -10.06 -8.98
CA LEU A 95 -10.57 -9.59 -10.24
C LEU A 95 -9.23 -10.24 -10.58
N SER A 96 -8.51 -10.77 -9.59
CA SER A 96 -7.22 -11.44 -9.81
C SER A 96 -6.92 -12.51 -8.75
N PRO A 97 -7.68 -13.61 -8.72
CA PRO A 97 -7.60 -14.62 -7.66
C PRO A 97 -6.55 -15.71 -7.91
N LEU A 98 -5.99 -15.83 -9.13
CA LEU A 98 -5.37 -17.08 -9.58
C LEU A 98 -4.09 -17.43 -8.82
N THR A 99 -3.22 -16.45 -8.57
CA THR A 99 -1.95 -16.72 -7.88
C THR A 99 -2.11 -16.98 -6.39
N ALA A 100 -3.18 -16.48 -5.76
CA ALA A 100 -3.50 -16.83 -4.38
C ALA A 100 -4.11 -18.22 -4.25
N ALA A 101 -4.85 -18.70 -5.26
CA ALA A 101 -5.22 -20.11 -5.32
C ALA A 101 -3.95 -20.99 -5.34
N ARG A 102 -2.99 -20.64 -6.20
CA ARG A 102 -1.69 -21.34 -6.25
C ARG A 102 -0.92 -21.26 -4.93
N LEU A 103 -1.00 -20.14 -4.19
CA LEU A 103 -0.41 -20.03 -2.86
C LEU A 103 -0.98 -21.06 -1.87
N GLY A 104 -2.29 -21.33 -1.93
CA GLY A 104 -2.94 -22.35 -1.10
C GLY A 104 -2.44 -23.76 -1.39
N GLU A 105 -2.25 -24.09 -2.67
CA GLU A 105 -1.66 -25.37 -3.09
C GLU A 105 -0.20 -25.49 -2.63
N LEU A 106 0.60 -24.43 -2.83
CA LEU A 106 1.99 -24.37 -2.39
C LEU A 106 2.12 -24.52 -0.87
N ALA A 107 1.18 -23.99 -0.10
CA ALA A 107 1.15 -24.18 1.36
C ALA A 107 0.99 -25.66 1.75
N LEU A 108 0.11 -26.39 1.06
CA LEU A 108 -0.08 -27.83 1.27
C LEU A 108 1.16 -28.62 0.84
N GLU A 109 1.75 -28.29 -0.33
CA GLU A 109 2.99 -28.90 -0.82
C GLU A 109 4.16 -28.68 0.17
N ALA A 110 4.20 -27.51 0.81
CA ALA A 110 5.19 -27.17 1.84
C ALA A 110 4.96 -27.87 3.19
N GLY A 111 3.83 -28.57 3.37
CA GLY A 111 3.49 -29.29 4.59
C GLY A 111 2.79 -28.46 5.67
N ILE A 112 2.22 -27.29 5.33
CA ILE A 112 1.36 -26.54 6.25
C ILE A 112 0.13 -27.42 6.58
N PRO A 113 -0.19 -27.63 7.87
CA PRO A 113 -1.32 -28.48 8.24
C PRO A 113 -2.65 -27.99 7.66
N ALA A 114 -3.50 -28.94 7.26
CA ALA A 114 -4.83 -28.63 6.74
C ALA A 114 -5.63 -27.77 7.73
N GLY A 115 -6.27 -26.71 7.23
CA GLY A 115 -7.03 -25.76 8.03
C GLY A 115 -6.22 -24.59 8.61
N VAL A 116 -4.88 -24.62 8.56
CA VAL A 116 -4.04 -23.49 9.02
C VAL A 116 -4.11 -22.30 8.06
N LEU A 117 -4.03 -22.54 6.75
CA LEU A 117 -4.30 -21.55 5.71
C LEU A 117 -5.46 -22.03 4.85
N ASN A 118 -6.54 -21.24 4.82
CA ASN A 118 -7.71 -21.48 4.00
C ASN A 118 -7.81 -20.37 2.97
N VAL A 119 -7.96 -20.70 1.69
CA VAL A 119 -8.17 -19.71 0.61
C VAL A 119 -9.62 -19.80 0.16
N VAL A 120 -10.34 -18.67 0.19
CA VAL A 120 -11.74 -18.60 -0.19
C VAL A 120 -11.91 -17.60 -1.33
N HIS A 121 -12.58 -18.02 -2.39
CA HIS A 121 -12.95 -17.18 -3.53
C HIS A 121 -14.38 -16.63 -3.35
N GLY A 122 -14.66 -15.49 -3.98
CA GLY A 122 -16.00 -14.92 -4.02
C GLY A 122 -15.99 -13.40 -4.02
N LEU A 123 -17.17 -12.80 -4.12
CA LEU A 123 -17.33 -11.35 -4.10
C LEU A 123 -17.19 -10.80 -2.67
N GLY A 124 -16.88 -9.51 -2.55
CA GLY A 124 -16.80 -8.83 -1.26
C GLY A 124 -18.04 -9.01 -0.39
N LYS A 125 -19.25 -8.94 -0.97
CA LYS A 125 -20.51 -9.12 -0.23
C LYS A 125 -20.79 -10.57 0.18
N GLU A 126 -20.35 -11.54 -0.62
CA GLU A 126 -20.74 -12.94 -0.47
C GLU A 126 -19.73 -13.73 0.36
N ALA A 127 -18.43 -13.45 0.19
CA ALA A 127 -17.37 -14.11 0.95
C ALA A 127 -16.72 -13.17 1.98
N GLY A 128 -16.52 -11.89 1.63
CA GLY A 128 -15.83 -10.93 2.49
C GLY A 128 -16.64 -10.49 3.71
N GLU A 129 -17.87 -10.02 3.50
CA GLU A 129 -18.74 -9.53 4.59
C GLU A 129 -19.05 -10.63 5.63
N PRO A 130 -19.41 -11.87 5.26
CA PRO A 130 -19.58 -12.94 6.24
C PRO A 130 -18.28 -13.25 7.00
N LEU A 131 -17.14 -13.24 6.31
CA LEU A 131 -15.85 -13.51 6.94
C LEU A 131 -15.50 -12.47 8.01
N VAL A 132 -15.67 -11.18 7.73
CA VAL A 132 -15.35 -10.12 8.71
C VAL A 132 -16.34 -10.06 9.87
N ARG A 133 -17.59 -10.52 9.68
CA ARG A 133 -18.60 -10.62 10.75
C ARG A 133 -18.45 -11.87 11.61
N HIS A 134 -17.69 -12.86 11.17
CA HIS A 134 -17.63 -14.16 11.85
C HIS A 134 -17.13 -14.03 13.30
N PRO A 135 -17.81 -14.64 14.30
CA PRO A 135 -17.45 -14.47 15.71
C PRO A 135 -16.06 -15.02 16.05
N ASP A 136 -15.65 -16.10 15.37
CA ASP A 136 -14.35 -16.74 15.63
C ASP A 136 -13.15 -16.00 15.01
N VAL A 137 -13.38 -15.08 14.08
CA VAL A 137 -12.31 -14.23 13.54
C VAL A 137 -11.92 -13.20 14.59
N ARG A 138 -10.64 -13.15 14.97
CA ARG A 138 -10.11 -12.29 16.03
C ARG A 138 -9.38 -11.06 15.51
N ALA A 139 -8.82 -11.16 14.31
CA ALA A 139 -8.14 -10.06 13.64
C ALA A 139 -8.52 -9.99 12.16
N ILE A 140 -8.56 -8.78 11.61
CA ILE A 140 -8.79 -8.51 10.20
C ILE A 140 -7.62 -7.70 9.67
N SER A 141 -6.91 -8.25 8.68
CA SER A 141 -5.96 -7.48 7.87
C SER A 141 -6.58 -7.23 6.51
N PHE A 142 -6.94 -5.98 6.23
CA PHE A 142 -7.60 -5.57 4.99
C PHE A 142 -6.73 -4.58 4.23
N THR A 143 -6.58 -4.80 2.92
CA THR A 143 -6.01 -3.82 2.01
C THR A 143 -7.01 -3.50 0.89
N GLY A 144 -7.33 -2.22 0.68
CA GLY A 144 -8.30 -1.82 -0.35
C GLY A 144 -8.79 -0.38 -0.22
N SER A 145 -10.02 -0.11 -0.66
CA SER A 145 -10.55 1.25 -0.64
C SER A 145 -10.95 1.70 0.76
N THR A 146 -10.88 3.01 1.01
CA THR A 146 -11.31 3.63 2.27
C THR A 146 -12.79 3.36 2.57
N ALA A 147 -13.64 3.45 1.55
CA ALA A 147 -15.07 3.19 1.68
C ALA A 147 -15.36 1.74 2.13
N THR A 148 -14.62 0.78 1.57
CA THR A 148 -14.71 -0.63 1.99
C THR A 148 -14.15 -0.83 3.40
N GLY A 149 -13.03 -0.19 3.74
CA GLY A 149 -12.43 -0.27 5.07
C GLY A 149 -13.38 0.21 6.17
N ASN A 150 -14.01 1.37 5.98
CA ASN A 150 -15.02 1.90 6.91
C ASN A 150 -16.22 0.96 7.08
N ARG A 151 -16.65 0.32 5.98
CA ARG A 151 -17.72 -0.69 6.04
C ARG A 151 -17.28 -1.90 6.86
N ILE A 152 -16.07 -2.42 6.63
CA ILE A 152 -15.54 -3.56 7.38
C ILE A 152 -15.51 -3.27 8.88
N VAL A 153 -14.97 -2.11 9.28
CA VAL A 153 -14.92 -1.72 10.71
C VAL A 153 -16.31 -1.65 11.32
N LYS A 154 -17.28 -1.07 10.60
CA LYS A 154 -18.68 -0.99 11.05
C LYS A 154 -19.32 -2.36 11.26
N GLU A 155 -19.07 -3.29 10.34
CA GLU A 155 -19.72 -4.61 10.34
C GLU A 155 -19.02 -5.62 11.28
N ALA A 156 -17.71 -5.51 11.45
CA ALA A 156 -16.91 -6.49 12.20
C ALA A 156 -17.00 -6.34 13.72
N GLY A 157 -17.30 -5.14 14.24
CA GLY A 157 -17.28 -4.86 15.66
C GLY A 157 -15.87 -4.89 16.26
N LEU A 158 -15.74 -5.26 17.54
CA LEU A 158 -14.46 -5.25 18.26
C LEU A 158 -13.59 -6.43 17.84
N LYS A 159 -12.62 -6.16 16.97
CA LYS A 159 -11.54 -7.07 16.54
C LYS A 159 -10.24 -6.29 16.45
N LYS A 160 -9.11 -6.97 16.26
CA LYS A 160 -7.85 -6.30 15.91
C LYS A 160 -7.87 -5.99 14.41
N PHE A 161 -7.32 -4.84 14.02
CA PHE A 161 -7.36 -4.39 12.64
C PHE A 161 -5.97 -3.98 12.15
N SER A 162 -5.65 -4.39 10.92
CA SER A 162 -4.62 -3.79 10.09
C SER A 162 -5.26 -3.37 8.79
N MET A 163 -5.55 -2.07 8.66
CA MET A 163 -6.27 -1.48 7.53
C MET A 163 -5.30 -0.66 6.70
N GLU A 164 -4.99 -1.15 5.50
CA GLU A 164 -4.17 -0.46 4.50
C GLU A 164 -5.08 0.09 3.41
N LEU A 165 -5.44 1.36 3.51
CA LEU A 165 -6.46 1.97 2.67
C LEU A 165 -5.85 2.87 1.58
N GLY A 166 -6.71 3.60 0.87
CA GLY A 166 -6.31 4.44 -0.26
C GLY A 166 -5.29 5.52 0.09
N GLY A 167 -4.63 6.06 -0.92
CA GLY A 167 -3.63 7.11 -0.78
C GLY A 167 -3.73 8.19 -1.85
N LYS A 168 -3.21 9.38 -1.51
CA LYS A 168 -2.96 10.47 -2.46
C LYS A 168 -1.63 11.14 -2.15
N SER A 169 -0.60 10.30 -2.18
CA SER A 169 0.74 10.58 -1.66
C SER A 169 1.37 11.80 -2.34
N PRO A 170 1.79 12.83 -1.57
CA PRO A 170 2.50 13.97 -2.12
C PRO A 170 3.95 13.58 -2.47
N PHE A 171 4.44 14.09 -3.59
CA PHE A 171 5.82 14.00 -4.04
C PHE A 171 6.38 15.42 -4.18
N VAL A 172 7.12 15.86 -3.17
CA VAL A 172 7.57 17.25 -3.01
C VAL A 172 8.98 17.41 -3.58
N VAL A 173 9.17 18.37 -4.48
CA VAL A 173 10.46 18.70 -5.12
C VAL A 173 10.78 20.17 -4.88
N PHE A 174 11.81 20.41 -4.06
CA PHE A 174 12.38 21.74 -3.83
C PHE A 174 13.38 22.11 -4.93
N ASP A 175 13.67 23.40 -5.07
CA ASP A 175 14.55 23.94 -6.10
C ASP A 175 16.03 23.59 -5.93
N ASP A 176 16.44 23.24 -4.72
CA ASP A 176 17.76 22.75 -4.40
C ASP A 176 17.91 21.22 -4.55
N ALA A 177 16.87 20.51 -5.00
CA ALA A 177 16.93 19.07 -5.19
C ALA A 177 17.83 18.70 -6.38
N ASN A 178 18.41 17.49 -6.33
CA ASN A 178 18.91 16.86 -7.55
C ASN A 178 17.75 16.58 -8.51
N LEU A 179 17.56 17.47 -9.48
CA LEU A 179 16.41 17.48 -10.39
C LEU A 179 16.30 16.20 -11.22
N GLU A 180 17.41 15.68 -11.72
CA GLU A 180 17.40 14.47 -12.57
C GLU A 180 16.97 13.24 -11.76
N ARG A 181 17.48 13.09 -10.53
CA ARG A 181 17.05 12.00 -9.64
C ARG A 181 15.59 12.16 -9.19
N ALA A 182 15.17 13.38 -8.87
CA ALA A 182 13.78 13.67 -8.51
C ALA A 182 12.83 13.35 -9.67
N LEU A 183 13.21 13.69 -10.91
CA LEU A 183 12.45 13.39 -12.12
C LEU A 183 12.30 11.89 -12.35
N ASP A 184 13.39 11.13 -12.27
CA ASP A 184 13.36 9.68 -12.43
C ASP A 184 12.46 9.01 -11.38
N ALA A 185 12.59 9.43 -10.12
CA ALA A 185 11.77 8.92 -9.04
C ALA A 185 10.29 9.31 -9.22
N ALA A 186 9.97 10.55 -9.61
CA ALA A 186 8.60 10.99 -9.81
C ALA A 186 7.89 10.20 -10.93
N VAL A 187 8.56 10.05 -12.08
CA VAL A 187 8.05 9.27 -13.22
C VAL A 187 7.81 7.81 -12.82
N PHE A 188 8.79 7.19 -12.17
CA PHE A 188 8.65 5.82 -11.68
C PHE A 188 7.48 5.69 -10.68
N MET A 189 7.38 6.62 -9.73
CA MET A 189 6.43 6.52 -8.62
C MET A 189 4.96 6.66 -9.04
N ILE A 190 4.66 7.35 -10.14
CA ILE A 190 3.27 7.48 -10.63
C ILE A 190 2.93 6.51 -11.76
N PHE A 191 3.89 6.06 -12.56
CA PHE A 191 3.61 5.22 -13.73
C PHE A 191 3.97 3.74 -13.54
N SER A 192 4.77 3.37 -12.54
CA SER A 192 5.02 1.97 -12.21
C SER A 192 3.74 1.26 -11.74
N ASN A 193 3.70 -0.06 -11.90
CA ASN A 193 2.50 -0.86 -11.65
C ASN A 193 1.25 -0.33 -12.37
N ASN A 194 1.42 0.17 -13.60
CA ASN A 194 0.36 0.80 -14.39
C ASN A 194 -0.29 2.03 -13.70
N GLY A 195 0.32 2.59 -12.66
CA GLY A 195 -0.27 3.61 -11.78
C GLY A 195 -1.30 3.06 -10.77
N GLU A 196 -1.51 1.74 -10.75
CA GLU A 196 -2.40 1.02 -9.83
C GLU A 196 -1.64 0.66 -8.54
N ARG A 197 -1.08 1.68 -7.88
CA ARG A 197 -0.22 1.54 -6.69
C ARG A 197 -0.68 2.49 -5.59
N CYS A 198 -0.97 1.95 -4.40
CA CYS A 198 -1.45 2.76 -3.25
C CYS A 198 -0.44 3.84 -2.82
N THR A 199 0.85 3.53 -2.87
CA THR A 199 1.92 4.48 -2.52
C THR A 199 2.31 5.40 -3.67
N ALA A 200 1.56 5.45 -4.79
CA ALA A 200 1.91 6.26 -5.95
C ALA A 200 2.01 7.76 -5.60
N GLY A 201 3.06 8.41 -6.09
CA GLY A 201 3.29 9.86 -5.94
C GLY A 201 2.40 10.66 -6.89
N SER A 202 1.08 10.58 -6.72
CA SER A 202 0.11 11.09 -7.69
C SER A 202 -0.12 12.60 -7.64
N ARG A 203 0.21 13.25 -6.52
CA ARG A 203 0.33 14.71 -6.41
C ARG A 203 1.81 15.08 -6.38
N ILE A 204 2.31 15.66 -7.46
CA ILE A 204 3.72 16.05 -7.58
C ILE A 204 3.78 17.55 -7.34
N LEU A 205 4.26 17.93 -6.16
CA LEU A 205 4.37 19.30 -5.68
C LEU A 205 5.75 19.82 -6.06
N VAL A 206 5.83 20.88 -6.85
CA VAL A 206 7.12 21.39 -7.35
C VAL A 206 7.26 22.88 -7.06
N GLN A 207 8.42 23.30 -6.55
CA GLN A 207 8.64 24.69 -6.18
C GLN A 207 8.60 25.61 -7.41
N LYS A 208 7.94 26.77 -7.29
CA LYS A 208 7.69 27.71 -8.41
C LYS A 208 8.95 28.05 -9.22
N SER A 209 10.11 28.20 -8.57
CA SER A 209 11.39 28.54 -9.20
C SER A 209 11.87 27.50 -10.23
N ILE A 210 11.47 26.23 -10.10
CA ILE A 210 11.82 25.14 -11.02
C ILE A 210 10.62 24.50 -11.75
N TYR A 211 9.39 25.00 -11.48
CA TYR A 211 8.14 24.38 -11.93
C TYR A 211 8.10 24.17 -13.45
N ALA A 212 8.29 25.24 -14.24
CA ALA A 212 8.22 25.16 -15.70
C ALA A 212 9.21 24.14 -16.27
N SER A 213 10.48 24.19 -15.83
CA SER A 213 11.50 23.25 -16.30
C SER A 213 11.21 21.80 -15.89
N PHE A 214 10.65 21.58 -14.70
CA PHE A 214 10.27 20.24 -14.24
C PHE A 214 9.12 19.69 -15.09
N VAL A 215 8.07 20.50 -15.31
CA VAL A 215 6.88 20.14 -16.10
C VAL A 215 7.29 19.70 -17.51
N ASP A 216 8.10 20.51 -18.20
CA ASP A 216 8.55 20.20 -19.57
C ASP A 216 9.31 18.86 -19.63
N LYS A 217 10.26 18.65 -18.72
CA LYS A 217 11.05 17.42 -18.64
C LYS A 217 10.17 16.21 -18.28
N PHE A 218 9.22 16.38 -17.35
CA PHE A 218 8.32 15.32 -16.92
C PHE A 218 7.40 14.87 -18.05
N VAL A 219 6.78 15.81 -18.76
CA VAL A 219 5.92 15.51 -19.91
C VAL A 219 6.71 14.86 -21.04
N ALA A 220 7.92 15.33 -21.33
CA ALA A 220 8.78 14.72 -22.33
C ALA A 220 9.13 13.26 -22.02
N ARG A 221 9.27 12.90 -20.73
CA ARG A 221 9.48 11.52 -20.28
C ARG A 221 8.20 10.70 -20.35
N ALA A 222 7.08 11.24 -19.86
CA ALA A 222 5.77 10.57 -19.87
C ALA A 222 5.35 10.14 -21.28
N LYS A 223 5.54 11.02 -22.29
CA LYS A 223 5.24 10.74 -23.71
C LYS A 223 6.05 9.58 -24.31
N LYS A 224 7.17 9.20 -23.71
CA LYS A 224 8.06 8.13 -24.19
C LYS A 224 7.82 6.79 -23.52
N ILE A 225 6.91 6.72 -22.55
CA ILE A 225 6.64 5.47 -21.81
C ILE A 225 5.90 4.49 -22.74
N ALA A 226 6.46 3.29 -22.89
CA ALA A 226 5.87 2.23 -23.70
C ALA A 226 4.63 1.65 -23.00
N VAL A 227 3.47 1.83 -23.64
CA VAL A 227 2.21 1.18 -23.28
C VAL A 227 1.99 0.00 -24.21
N GLY A 228 1.62 -1.17 -23.70
CA GLY A 228 1.50 -2.31 -24.58
C GLY A 228 1.17 -3.65 -23.93
N ASP A 229 1.57 -4.69 -24.64
CA ASP A 229 1.39 -6.06 -24.21
C ASP A 229 2.15 -6.32 -22.90
N PRO A 230 1.47 -6.75 -21.81
CA PRO A 230 2.14 -6.97 -20.53
C PRO A 230 3.14 -8.14 -20.56
N LEU A 231 3.12 -9.02 -21.57
CA LEU A 231 4.12 -10.07 -21.74
C LEU A 231 5.35 -9.63 -22.57
N ASP A 232 5.35 -8.42 -23.15
CA ASP A 232 6.55 -7.85 -23.77
C ASP A 232 7.44 -7.20 -22.69
N GLU A 233 8.69 -7.66 -22.59
CA GLU A 233 9.70 -7.16 -21.66
C GLU A 233 10.02 -5.66 -21.83
N LYS A 234 9.69 -5.06 -22.98
CA LYS A 234 9.86 -3.62 -23.24
C LYS A 234 8.68 -2.77 -22.78
N THR A 235 7.52 -3.39 -22.49
CA THR A 235 6.35 -2.66 -22.00
C THR A 235 6.60 -2.14 -20.58
N ILE A 236 6.26 -0.88 -20.34
CA ILE A 236 6.36 -0.25 -19.01
C ILE A 236 4.99 -0.14 -18.34
N ILE A 237 3.94 0.15 -19.13
CA ILE A 237 2.55 0.24 -18.66
C ILE A 237 1.70 -0.79 -19.42
N GLY A 238 1.07 -1.70 -18.68
CA GLY A 238 0.06 -2.63 -19.17
C GLY A 238 -1.37 -2.07 -19.09
N PRO A 239 -2.40 -2.90 -19.32
CA PRO A 239 -3.80 -2.48 -19.20
C PRO A 239 -4.20 -2.29 -17.73
N MET A 240 -5.29 -1.55 -17.51
CA MET A 240 -6.01 -1.53 -16.22
C MET A 240 -6.67 -2.87 -15.95
N ILE A 241 -6.85 -3.21 -14.68
CA ILE A 241 -7.39 -4.52 -14.25
C ILE A 241 -8.75 -4.88 -14.85
N SER A 242 -9.63 -3.89 -15.09
CA SER A 242 -11.00 -4.14 -15.54
C SER A 242 -11.56 -2.96 -16.35
N GLN A 243 -12.62 -3.22 -17.11
CA GLN A 243 -13.36 -2.18 -17.83
C GLN A 243 -13.98 -1.14 -16.88
N GLY A 244 -14.48 -1.56 -15.72
CA GLY A 244 -15.02 -0.66 -14.71
C GLY A 244 -13.94 0.28 -14.15
N HIS A 245 -12.74 -0.24 -13.91
CA HIS A 245 -11.61 0.58 -13.45
C HIS A 245 -11.10 1.51 -14.55
N LEU A 246 -11.02 1.04 -15.80
CA LEU A 246 -10.74 1.90 -16.96
C LEU A 246 -11.73 3.06 -17.05
N ALA A 247 -13.03 2.78 -16.93
CA ALA A 247 -14.06 3.82 -16.98
C ALA A 247 -13.90 4.84 -15.84
N LYS A 248 -13.56 4.38 -14.62
CA LYS A 248 -13.23 5.26 -13.49
C LYS A 248 -12.06 6.19 -13.83
N VAL A 249 -10.93 5.63 -14.28
CA VAL A 249 -9.72 6.42 -14.59
C VAL A 249 -10.00 7.44 -15.70
N ARG A 250 -10.65 7.01 -16.79
CA ARG A 250 -11.05 7.90 -17.88
C ARG A 250 -12.01 9.00 -17.42
N GLY A 251 -12.93 8.69 -16.50
CA GLY A 251 -13.82 9.67 -15.89
C GLY A 251 -13.06 10.78 -15.14
N TYR A 252 -12.00 10.45 -14.41
CA TYR A 252 -11.14 11.45 -13.77
C TYR A 252 -10.30 12.26 -14.77
N ILE A 253 -9.86 11.65 -15.87
CA ILE A 253 -9.16 12.36 -16.94
C ILE A 253 -10.09 13.40 -17.58
N GLU A 254 -11.34 13.04 -17.85
CA GLU A 254 -12.34 13.98 -18.36
C GLU A 254 -12.63 15.08 -17.33
N LEU A 255 -12.83 14.70 -16.06
CA LEU A 255 -13.08 15.65 -14.96
C LEU A 255 -11.95 16.66 -14.79
N GLY A 256 -10.68 16.26 -14.89
CA GLY A 256 -9.56 17.17 -14.74
C GLY A 256 -9.58 18.33 -15.73
N ARG A 257 -10.00 18.07 -16.98
CA ARG A 257 -10.19 19.12 -17.99
C ARG A 257 -11.35 20.05 -17.63
N GLN A 258 -12.43 19.50 -17.09
CA GLN A 258 -13.63 20.25 -16.67
C GLN A 258 -13.37 21.12 -15.44
N GLU A 259 -12.49 20.68 -14.53
CA GLU A 259 -12.05 21.44 -13.36
C GLU A 259 -11.05 22.56 -13.70
N GLY A 260 -10.60 22.64 -14.95
CA GLY A 260 -9.71 23.69 -15.45
C GLY A 260 -8.22 23.36 -15.36
N ALA A 261 -7.84 22.11 -15.08
CA ALA A 261 -6.44 21.69 -15.15
C ALA A 261 -5.94 21.58 -16.59
N THR A 262 -4.66 21.89 -16.80
CA THR A 262 -4.04 21.86 -18.13
C THR A 262 -3.60 20.43 -18.48
N LEU A 263 -4.25 19.77 -19.43
CA LEU A 263 -3.82 18.46 -19.93
C LEU A 263 -2.61 18.60 -20.88
N LEU A 264 -1.44 18.09 -20.48
CA LEU A 264 -0.19 18.22 -21.24
C LEU A 264 0.18 17.01 -22.10
N CYS A 265 -0.24 15.80 -21.70
CA CYS A 265 -0.14 14.58 -22.50
C CYS A 265 -1.07 13.48 -21.99
N GLY A 266 -1.17 12.40 -22.78
CA GLY A 266 -2.10 11.30 -22.51
C GLY A 266 -3.52 11.70 -22.85
N GLY A 267 -4.46 11.44 -21.95
CA GLY A 267 -5.87 11.79 -22.15
C GLY A 267 -6.74 10.57 -22.48
N LEU A 268 -7.79 10.80 -23.27
CA LEU A 268 -8.83 9.81 -23.57
C LEU A 268 -8.55 8.97 -24.82
N ASP A 269 -7.47 9.26 -25.55
CA ASP A 269 -7.10 8.52 -26.75
C ASP A 269 -6.64 7.10 -26.39
N ALA A 270 -6.95 6.15 -27.28
CA ALA A 270 -6.48 4.79 -27.13
C ALA A 270 -5.00 4.70 -27.54
N PRO A 271 -4.13 4.03 -26.76
CA PRO A 271 -2.75 3.82 -27.16
C PRO A 271 -2.65 2.88 -28.36
N LEU A 272 -1.60 3.07 -29.16
CA LEU A 272 -1.21 2.14 -30.21
C LEU A 272 -0.58 0.90 -29.55
N VAL A 273 -1.30 -0.22 -29.61
CA VAL A 273 -0.86 -1.50 -29.04
C VAL A 273 -0.98 -2.62 -30.09
N PRO A 274 -0.24 -3.74 -29.95
CA PRO A 274 -0.34 -4.86 -30.89
C PRO A 274 -1.76 -5.43 -31.03
N ASP A 275 -2.08 -5.96 -32.22
CA ASP A 275 -3.41 -6.48 -32.54
C ASP A 275 -3.94 -7.53 -31.55
N ARG A 276 -3.05 -8.38 -31.01
CA ARG A 276 -3.47 -9.43 -30.05
C ARG A 276 -4.05 -8.86 -28.76
N VAL A 277 -3.61 -7.66 -28.36
CA VAL A 277 -4.02 -7.01 -27.12
C VAL A 277 -4.90 -5.77 -27.32
N LYS A 278 -5.23 -5.37 -28.57
CA LYS A 278 -5.97 -4.12 -28.87
C LYS A 278 -7.31 -3.92 -28.16
N LYS A 279 -7.92 -4.99 -27.64
CA LYS A 279 -9.17 -4.95 -26.87
C LYS A 279 -8.95 -4.79 -25.35
N GLY A 280 -7.71 -4.63 -24.91
CA GLY A 280 -7.33 -4.48 -23.51
C GLY A 280 -7.70 -3.10 -22.95
N ASN A 281 -7.69 -3.01 -21.62
CA ASN A 281 -8.18 -1.84 -20.88
C ASN A 281 -7.12 -0.74 -20.75
N TYR A 282 -6.61 -0.21 -21.84
CA TYR A 282 -5.44 0.67 -21.79
C TYR A 282 -5.75 2.14 -21.51
N VAL A 283 -4.82 2.79 -20.80
CA VAL A 283 -4.77 4.23 -20.55
C VAL A 283 -3.37 4.74 -20.86
N LEU A 284 -3.27 5.87 -21.54
CA LEU A 284 -1.99 6.55 -21.75
C LEU A 284 -1.48 7.21 -20.46
N PRO A 285 -0.16 7.24 -20.19
CA PRO A 285 0.41 8.05 -19.14
C PRO A 285 -0.05 9.51 -19.30
N THR A 286 -0.86 9.97 -18.35
CA THR A 286 -1.58 11.23 -18.43
C THR A 286 -1.03 12.23 -17.43
N VAL A 287 -0.82 13.47 -17.86
CA VAL A 287 -0.21 14.52 -17.04
C VAL A 287 -1.06 15.77 -17.09
N PHE A 288 -1.52 16.20 -15.92
CA PHE A 288 -2.12 17.51 -15.70
C PHE A 288 -1.12 18.45 -15.04
N ALA A 289 -1.00 19.67 -15.55
CA ALA A 289 -0.30 20.77 -14.91
C ALA A 289 -1.27 21.85 -14.43
N ASP A 290 -0.72 22.79 -13.68
CA ASP A 290 -1.43 23.91 -13.06
C ASP A 290 -2.63 23.44 -12.23
N VAL A 291 -2.49 22.28 -11.60
CA VAL A 291 -3.56 21.67 -10.80
C VAL A 291 -3.69 22.43 -9.49
N ASP A 292 -4.89 22.93 -9.19
CA ASP A 292 -5.23 23.45 -7.87
C ASP A 292 -5.51 22.27 -6.93
N ASN A 293 -4.93 22.27 -5.72
CA ASN A 293 -5.06 21.16 -4.78
C ASN A 293 -6.52 20.87 -4.40
N ARG A 294 -7.45 21.82 -4.54
CA ARG A 294 -8.88 21.64 -4.23
C ARG A 294 -9.64 20.87 -5.31
N MET A 295 -9.07 20.69 -6.49
CA MET A 295 -9.68 19.89 -7.57
C MET A 295 -9.84 18.44 -7.14
N LYS A 296 -10.91 17.77 -7.58
CA LYS A 296 -11.14 16.36 -7.30
C LYS A 296 -10.04 15.47 -7.85
N ILE A 297 -9.44 15.80 -9.00
CA ILE A 297 -8.28 15.03 -9.50
C ILE A 297 -7.07 15.10 -8.56
N ALA A 298 -6.95 16.13 -7.72
CA ALA A 298 -5.94 16.24 -6.67
C ALA A 298 -6.41 15.64 -5.34
N GLN A 299 -7.71 15.63 -5.03
CA GLN A 299 -8.24 15.13 -3.76
C GLN A 299 -8.58 13.63 -3.75
N ASP A 300 -9.08 13.10 -4.87
CA ASP A 300 -9.56 11.72 -4.96
C ASP A 300 -8.46 10.77 -5.47
N GLU A 301 -8.45 9.54 -4.94
CA GLU A 301 -7.59 8.46 -5.42
C GLU A 301 -8.10 7.93 -6.78
N ILE A 302 -7.42 8.34 -7.85
CA ILE A 302 -7.69 7.88 -9.23
C ILE A 302 -7.29 6.40 -9.37
N PHE A 303 -6.09 6.05 -8.87
CA PHE A 303 -5.48 4.72 -8.94
C PHE A 303 -5.22 4.24 -10.37
N GLY A 304 -4.61 5.11 -11.18
CA GLY A 304 -4.19 4.85 -12.55
C GLY A 304 -3.02 5.77 -12.93
N PRO A 305 -2.52 5.71 -14.17
CA PRO A 305 -1.29 6.39 -14.58
C PRO A 305 -1.56 7.88 -14.89
N VAL A 306 -2.02 8.63 -13.89
CA VAL A 306 -2.44 10.04 -14.00
C VAL A 306 -1.71 10.88 -12.96
N ALA A 307 -0.83 11.76 -13.42
CA ALA A 307 -0.05 12.67 -12.57
C ALA A 307 -0.69 14.06 -12.49
N CYS A 308 -0.75 14.63 -11.29
CA CYS A 308 -1.15 16.02 -11.04
C CYS A 308 0.05 16.84 -10.59
N LEU A 309 0.50 17.80 -11.41
CA LEU A 309 1.62 18.69 -11.08
C LEU A 309 1.10 19.98 -10.44
N ILE A 310 1.49 20.24 -9.19
CA ILE A 310 0.98 21.33 -8.36
C ILE A 310 2.15 22.26 -7.98
N PRO A 311 2.12 23.56 -8.32
CA PRO A 311 3.16 24.49 -7.89
C PRO A 311 3.03 24.84 -6.40
N PHE A 312 4.15 25.06 -5.71
CA PHE A 312 4.16 25.63 -4.36
C PHE A 312 5.20 26.75 -4.21
N GLU A 313 5.01 27.64 -3.25
CA GLU A 313 5.87 28.82 -3.07
C GLU A 313 7.13 28.57 -2.23
N ASN A 314 6.94 27.98 -1.05
CA ASN A 314 7.98 27.80 -0.05
C ASN A 314 7.71 26.56 0.82
N GLU A 315 8.60 26.28 1.77
CA GLU A 315 8.52 25.10 2.67
C GLU A 315 7.18 24.99 3.41
N ALA A 316 6.67 26.09 3.96
CA ALA A 316 5.40 26.10 4.69
C ALA A 316 4.22 25.81 3.76
N ASP A 317 4.25 26.37 2.55
CA ASP A 317 3.22 26.13 1.54
C ASP A 317 3.21 24.69 1.04
N ALA A 318 4.40 24.10 0.82
CA ALA A 318 4.54 22.68 0.44
C ALA A 318 3.92 21.76 1.50
N ILE A 319 4.20 21.99 2.78
CA ILE A 319 3.64 21.21 3.90
C ILE A 319 2.11 21.37 3.95
N ARG A 320 1.62 22.61 3.83
CA ARG A 320 0.19 22.92 3.81
C ARG A 320 -0.53 22.15 2.70
N ILE A 321 -0.04 22.22 1.47
CA ILE A 321 -0.64 21.51 0.32
C ILE A 321 -0.53 19.99 0.51
N ALA A 322 0.63 19.49 0.96
CA ALA A 322 0.84 18.06 1.18
C ALA A 322 -0.19 17.46 2.17
N ASN A 323 -0.49 18.19 3.25
CA ASN A 323 -1.39 17.74 4.32
C ASN A 323 -2.88 18.07 4.09
N ASP A 324 -3.21 19.00 3.19
CA ASP A 324 -4.57 19.36 2.79
C ASP A 324 -5.20 18.28 1.89
N ILE A 325 -5.44 17.13 2.52
CA ILE A 325 -5.93 15.89 1.92
C ILE A 325 -6.50 14.98 3.01
N ALA A 326 -7.47 14.13 2.68
CA ALA A 326 -8.03 13.16 3.63
C ALA A 326 -7.10 11.98 3.95
N TYR A 327 -6.16 11.69 3.05
CA TYR A 327 -5.26 10.53 3.10
C TYR A 327 -3.94 10.81 3.80
N GLY A 328 -3.21 9.77 4.19
CA GLY A 328 -1.91 9.86 4.86
C GLY A 328 -1.09 8.57 4.75
N LEU A 329 -0.97 7.99 3.56
CA LEU A 329 -0.25 6.73 3.35
C LEU A 329 1.27 6.95 3.24
N SER A 330 1.74 7.43 2.10
CA SER A 330 3.16 7.72 1.84
C SER A 330 3.39 9.19 1.48
N SER A 331 4.63 9.65 1.59
CA SER A 331 5.11 10.93 1.08
C SER A 331 6.56 10.81 0.58
N TYR A 332 6.94 11.73 -0.31
CA TYR A 332 8.28 11.80 -0.88
C TYR A 332 8.78 13.25 -0.82
N VAL A 333 10.04 13.45 -0.43
CA VAL A 333 10.65 14.78 -0.29
C VAL A 333 12.01 14.79 -0.97
N PHE A 334 12.19 15.68 -1.95
CA PHE A 334 13.45 15.86 -2.67
C PHE A 334 14.01 17.24 -2.40
N THR A 335 15.20 17.29 -1.79
CA THR A 335 15.95 18.51 -1.41
C THR A 335 17.37 18.12 -0.99
N GLU A 336 18.38 18.94 -1.31
CA GLU A 336 19.76 18.74 -0.81
C GLU A 336 19.98 19.41 0.56
N ASN A 337 19.06 20.26 1.02
CA ASN A 337 19.06 20.81 2.36
C ASN A 337 18.60 19.78 3.40
N ILE A 338 19.55 19.18 4.12
CA ILE A 338 19.28 18.17 5.15
C ILE A 338 18.39 18.69 6.29
N GLY A 339 18.54 19.95 6.69
CA GLY A 339 17.68 20.55 7.72
C GLY A 339 16.22 20.61 7.27
N ARG A 340 15.98 21.02 6.02
CA ARG A 340 14.65 21.01 5.40
C ARG A 340 14.12 19.59 5.27
N ALA A 341 14.95 18.65 4.83
CA ALA A 341 14.54 17.25 4.69
C ALA A 341 13.93 16.70 5.99
N HIS A 342 14.59 16.90 7.13
CA HIS A 342 14.06 16.47 8.43
C HIS A 342 12.78 17.21 8.83
N ARG A 343 12.73 18.54 8.68
CA ARG A 343 11.54 19.33 9.07
C ARG A 343 10.32 18.97 8.23
N VAL A 344 10.46 18.89 6.91
CA VAL A 344 9.37 18.57 5.99
C VAL A 344 8.94 17.11 6.16
N ALA A 345 9.88 16.17 6.28
CA ALA A 345 9.55 14.76 6.50
C ALA A 345 8.77 14.53 7.81
N ALA A 346 9.12 15.26 8.88
CA ALA A 346 8.41 15.18 10.15
C ALA A 346 7.04 15.88 10.12
N ALA A 347 6.88 16.93 9.32
CA ALA A 347 5.66 17.74 9.26
C ALA A 347 4.59 17.17 8.32
N ILE A 348 4.96 16.40 7.30
CA ILE A 348 3.98 15.76 6.41
C ILE A 348 3.26 14.63 7.14
N GLU A 349 1.93 14.67 7.17
CA GLU A 349 1.06 13.69 7.81
C GLU A 349 0.91 12.44 6.94
N ALA A 350 1.94 11.59 6.92
CA ALA A 350 1.93 10.30 6.26
C ALA A 350 2.58 9.24 7.16
N GLY A 351 2.15 7.99 7.03
CA GLY A 351 2.77 6.90 7.81
C GLY A 351 4.17 6.52 7.33
N MET A 352 4.55 6.89 6.10
CA MET A 352 5.88 6.68 5.54
C MET A 352 6.34 7.91 4.76
N CYS A 353 7.57 8.36 4.98
CA CYS A 353 8.20 9.44 4.20
C CYS A 353 9.54 8.98 3.63
N PHE A 354 9.76 9.18 2.33
CA PHE A 354 11.00 8.86 1.64
C PHE A 354 11.71 10.14 1.21
N VAL A 355 12.92 10.37 1.75
CA VAL A 355 13.74 11.53 1.41
C VAL A 355 14.76 11.15 0.33
N ASN A 356 14.81 11.93 -0.77
CA ASN A 356 15.73 11.74 -1.90
C ASN A 356 15.74 10.31 -2.47
N SER A 357 14.60 9.63 -2.39
CA SER A 357 14.42 8.23 -2.79
C SER A 357 12.99 8.01 -3.26
N GLN A 358 12.83 7.14 -4.25
CA GLN A 358 11.56 6.46 -4.49
C GLN A 358 11.22 5.53 -3.31
N ASN A 359 10.06 4.90 -3.39
CA ASN A 359 9.64 3.91 -2.38
C ASN A 359 10.56 2.68 -2.40
N VAL A 360 11.52 2.65 -1.48
CA VAL A 360 12.43 1.54 -1.22
C VAL A 360 12.14 1.05 0.19
N ARG A 361 11.54 -0.14 0.30
CA ARG A 361 11.03 -0.66 1.58
C ARG A 361 11.99 -1.64 2.21
N ASP A 362 12.17 -1.52 3.52
CA ASP A 362 12.78 -2.52 4.40
C ASP A 362 11.68 -3.20 5.23
N LEU A 363 11.66 -4.53 5.30
CA LEU A 363 10.59 -5.28 5.97
C LEU A 363 10.55 -5.05 7.49
N ARG A 364 11.61 -4.48 8.08
CA ARG A 364 11.65 -4.09 9.51
C ARG A 364 10.85 -2.82 9.81
N GLN A 365 10.66 -1.97 8.80
CA GLN A 365 10.03 -0.66 8.97
C GLN A 365 8.50 -0.81 9.07
N PRO A 366 7.82 0.09 9.80
CA PRO A 366 6.36 0.12 9.80
C PRO A 366 5.85 0.53 8.41
N PHE A 367 5.04 -0.33 7.82
CA PHE A 367 4.24 -0.02 6.63
C PHE A 367 2.80 0.22 7.09
N GLY A 368 2.28 1.41 6.77
CA GLY A 368 0.87 1.70 6.93
C GLY A 368 0.53 3.17 6.99
N GLY A 369 -0.77 3.48 6.93
CA GLY A 369 -1.27 4.85 6.79
C GLY A 369 -1.65 5.55 8.10
N THR A 370 -1.86 6.85 8.02
CA THR A 370 -2.61 7.65 9.00
C THR A 370 -3.84 8.28 8.32
N LYS A 371 -4.66 9.02 9.07
CA LYS A 371 -5.90 9.66 8.59
C LYS A 371 -6.82 8.61 7.93
N ALA A 372 -7.38 8.91 6.76
CA ALA A 372 -8.24 7.98 6.04
C ALA A 372 -7.48 6.82 5.37
N SER A 373 -6.14 6.82 5.37
CA SER A 373 -5.33 5.73 4.80
C SER A 373 -5.23 4.49 5.69
N GLY A 374 -5.85 4.53 6.87
CA GLY A 374 -6.12 3.34 7.68
C GLY A 374 -5.45 3.36 9.05
N THR A 375 -5.31 2.18 9.65
CA THR A 375 -4.91 1.97 11.06
C THR A 375 -4.20 0.63 11.21
N GLY A 376 -3.39 0.47 12.26
CA GLY A 376 -2.47 -0.65 12.40
C GLY A 376 -1.25 -0.49 11.49
N ARG A 377 -0.27 -1.38 11.66
CA ARG A 377 0.96 -1.41 10.86
C ARG A 377 1.34 -2.84 10.51
N GLU A 378 1.93 -3.01 9.34
CA GLU A 378 2.53 -4.26 8.88
C GLU A 378 4.06 -4.08 8.78
N GLY A 379 4.83 -5.15 8.93
CA GLY A 379 6.30 -5.13 8.83
C GLY A 379 7.00 -5.28 10.18
N GLY A 380 7.96 -6.20 10.25
CA GLY A 380 8.72 -6.48 11.46
C GLY A 380 7.84 -6.65 12.69
N THR A 381 8.31 -6.10 13.81
CA THR A 381 7.62 -6.12 15.12
C THR A 381 6.32 -5.32 15.13
N TRP A 382 6.06 -4.46 14.15
CA TRP A 382 4.79 -3.75 14.04
C TRP A 382 3.62 -4.69 13.72
N SER A 383 3.91 -5.79 13.04
CA SER A 383 2.94 -6.87 12.78
C SER A 383 2.40 -7.50 14.07
N TYR A 384 3.07 -7.31 15.21
CA TYR A 384 2.58 -7.76 16.52
C TYR A 384 1.25 -7.10 16.88
N GLU A 385 1.04 -5.84 16.46
CA GLU A 385 -0.16 -5.07 16.76
C GLU A 385 -1.43 -5.78 16.28
N VAL A 386 -1.35 -6.51 15.16
CA VAL A 386 -2.50 -7.23 14.58
C VAL A 386 -2.48 -8.73 14.87
N PHE A 387 -1.29 -9.35 14.92
CA PHE A 387 -1.16 -10.83 14.96
C PHE A 387 -0.79 -11.42 16.33
N LEU A 388 -0.45 -10.60 17.32
CA LEU A 388 -0.13 -11.07 18.68
C LEU A 388 -0.94 -10.34 19.75
N GLU A 389 -1.24 -11.01 20.85
CA GLU A 389 -1.85 -10.45 22.04
C GLU A 389 -0.83 -10.42 23.19
N PRO A 390 -0.41 -9.21 23.65
CA PRO A 390 0.46 -9.11 24.81
C PRO A 390 -0.30 -9.47 26.09
N LYS A 391 0.32 -10.29 26.93
CA LYS A 391 -0.22 -10.68 28.24
C LYS A 391 0.78 -10.35 29.33
N ASN A 392 0.38 -9.54 30.31
CA ASN A 392 1.16 -9.36 31.54
C ASN A 392 0.89 -10.53 32.51
N ILE A 393 1.96 -11.06 33.10
CA ILE A 393 1.91 -11.98 34.23
C ILE A 393 2.61 -11.30 35.40
N ALA A 394 1.87 -11.10 36.48
CA ALA A 394 2.37 -10.52 37.73
C ALA A 394 2.48 -11.61 38.79
N VAL A 395 3.70 -11.89 39.24
CA VAL A 395 3.97 -12.88 40.29
C VAL A 395 4.42 -12.16 41.55
N SER A 396 3.64 -12.29 42.62
CA SER A 396 3.98 -11.76 43.94
C SER A 396 5.20 -12.47 44.52
N LEU A 397 6.08 -11.69 45.17
CA LEU A 397 7.21 -12.18 45.98
C LEU A 397 6.83 -12.35 47.46
N GLY A 398 5.58 -12.11 47.83
CA GLY A 398 5.02 -12.40 49.17
C GLY A 398 5.01 -11.23 50.17
N SER A 399 5.56 -10.07 49.82
CA SER A 399 5.74 -8.94 50.74
C SER A 399 4.77 -7.76 50.54
N HIS A 400 3.86 -7.83 49.57
CA HIS A 400 2.92 -6.75 49.30
C HIS A 400 1.78 -6.74 50.32
N HIS A 401 1.32 -5.56 50.69
CA HIS A 401 0.13 -5.40 51.53
C HIS A 401 -1.15 -5.74 50.74
N ILE A 402 -2.02 -6.56 51.33
CA ILE A 402 -3.38 -6.79 50.86
C ILE A 402 -4.32 -6.21 51.92
N PRO A 403 -5.22 -5.27 51.57
CA PRO A 403 -6.19 -4.73 52.53
C PRO A 403 -7.03 -5.85 53.15
N HIS A 404 -7.15 -5.82 54.48
CA HIS A 404 -7.96 -6.77 55.22
C HIS A 404 -9.35 -6.18 55.44
N TRP A 405 -10.34 -6.65 54.67
CA TRP A 405 -11.74 -6.22 54.79
C TRP A 405 -12.61 -7.35 55.36
N GLY A 406 -13.53 -7.02 56.27
CA GLY A 406 -14.49 -7.97 56.85
C GLY A 406 -13.95 -8.86 57.97
N ALA A 407 -12.95 -8.37 58.70
CA ALA A 407 -12.27 -9.08 59.79
C ALA A 407 -12.61 -8.52 61.18
#